data_AF-A0A3M1FEA6-F1
#
_entry.id   AF-A0A3M1FEA6-F1
#
_cell.length_a   1.000
_cell.length_b   1.000
_cell.length_c   1.000
_cell.angle_alpha   90.00
_cell.angle_beta   90.00
_cell.angle_gamma   90.00
#
_symmetry.space_group_name_H-M   'P 1'
#
loop_
_entity.id
_entity.type
_entity.pdbx_description
1 polymer ?
#
loop_
_entity_poly.entity_id
_entity_poly.type
_entity_poly.pdbx_seq_one_letter_code
_entity_poly.pdbx_strand_id
1 'polypeptide(L)'
;LSAWPEGPYHSDDGVILDDYIIQPAVSCGSSGPVAQMIEIGVFCHEFGHILGLPDLYDTDYSSAGIGVWGLMGAGAWGGDGRHPERPTMMSAWSREQLGWVVPEEITEGSSLLPETFPAAEVAPRVVRIPISPVEYFLLENRQQIGFDEYLPGAGLLIWHIDSRQRSNSDEDHPLVDLEQADGYRELNRGRSSGDSSDPFPGTGSSTTPNTRFDGDSNPSSDSYAGLDTGITVADIGFTGEQEISATISLDLPEVSYAPERLEATLLSGDRGSAEIEIDNLGPVADLVFSILSYVPRFSDEEEVPFTFEDISETGVPHALGDDESTGAIEIGFPFPFFEARYDRVFINSNGMLSFERGNTT
;
A
#
# COMPACT_ATOMS: atom_id res chain seq x y z
N LEU A 1 6.44 23.08 13.78
CA LEU A 1 5.72 22.30 14.81
C LEU A 1 6.65 22.03 16.00
N SER A 2 6.38 22.56 17.19
CA SER A 2 7.10 22.15 18.41
C SER A 2 6.11 21.45 19.33
N ALA A 3 6.02 20.12 19.22
CA ALA A 3 5.69 19.34 20.41
C ALA A 3 6.77 19.67 21.47
N TRP A 4 6.38 19.76 22.75
CA TRP A 4 7.37 19.90 23.81
C TRP A 4 8.38 18.75 23.67
N PRO A 5 9.70 19.00 23.68
CA PRO A 5 10.69 17.94 23.56
C PRO A 5 10.64 16.92 24.71
N GLU A 6 9.80 17.13 25.74
CA GLU A 6 9.76 16.33 26.97
C GLU A 6 8.37 15.72 27.30
N GLY A 7 7.42 15.70 26.36
CA GLY A 7 6.09 15.11 26.56
C GLY A 7 5.02 16.09 27.09
N PRO A 8 3.85 15.59 27.54
CA PRO A 8 2.74 16.43 27.98
C PRO A 8 3.13 17.39 29.10
N TYR A 9 2.73 18.65 28.99
CA TYR A 9 2.94 19.65 30.03
C TYR A 9 1.87 19.52 31.11
N HIS A 10 2.29 19.44 32.37
CA HIS A 10 1.39 19.40 33.54
C HIS A 10 1.39 20.76 34.23
N SER A 11 0.24 21.40 34.33
CA SER A 11 0.08 22.63 35.11
C SER A 11 -0.11 22.34 36.60
N ASP A 12 0.19 23.35 37.43
CA ASP A 12 0.06 23.26 38.91
C ASP A 12 -1.39 23.05 39.38
N ASP A 13 -2.39 23.38 38.56
CA ASP A 13 -3.82 23.15 38.81
C ASP A 13 -4.34 21.80 38.27
N GLY A 14 -3.45 20.94 37.78
CA GLY A 14 -3.76 19.57 37.36
C GLY A 14 -4.28 19.43 35.94
N VAL A 15 -4.11 20.45 35.09
CA VAL A 15 -4.39 20.35 33.65
C VAL A 15 -3.19 19.72 32.94
N ILE A 16 -3.47 18.81 32.01
CA ILE A 16 -2.47 18.20 31.14
C ILE A 16 -2.67 18.78 29.75
N LEU A 17 -1.62 19.42 29.23
CA LEU A 17 -1.54 19.89 27.86
C LEU A 17 -0.71 18.87 27.06
N ASP A 18 -1.39 18.02 26.31
CA ASP A 18 -0.78 16.92 25.55
C ASP A 18 -0.30 17.37 24.16
N ASP A 19 -1.04 18.29 23.53
CA ASP A 19 -0.69 18.89 22.25
C ASP A 19 -1.22 20.33 22.15
N TYR A 20 -0.59 21.15 21.30
CA TYR A 20 -1.01 22.54 21.06
C TYR A 20 -0.51 23.05 19.70
N ILE A 21 -1.25 24.01 19.13
CA ILE A 21 -0.76 24.87 18.07
C ILE A 21 -0.66 26.31 18.53
N ILE A 22 0.37 26.99 18.03
CA ILE A 22 0.47 28.43 18.10
C ILE A 22 0.11 28.95 16.71
N GLN A 23 -0.84 29.87 16.67
CA GLN A 23 -1.27 30.51 15.43
C GLN A 23 -0.88 31.98 15.46
N PRO A 24 -0.38 32.53 14.34
CA PRO A 24 -0.17 33.97 14.24
C PRO A 24 -1.51 34.70 14.32
N ALA A 25 -1.57 35.78 15.09
CA ALA A 25 -2.74 36.67 15.08
C ALA A 25 -2.62 37.78 14.02
N VAL A 26 -1.39 38.07 13.57
CA VAL A 26 -1.06 39.22 12.72
C VAL A 26 -0.20 38.80 11.53
N SER A 27 -0.43 39.44 10.38
CA SER A 27 0.31 39.19 9.14
C SER A 27 1.72 39.79 9.19
N CYS A 28 2.70 39.07 8.66
CA CYS A 28 4.13 39.44 8.62
C CYS A 28 4.42 40.71 7.79
N GLY A 29 3.50 41.11 6.90
CA GLY A 29 3.62 42.29 6.03
C GLY A 29 3.10 43.60 6.63
N SER A 30 2.67 43.57 7.91
CA SER A 30 2.12 44.73 8.64
C SER A 30 3.16 45.85 8.81
N SER A 31 3.38 46.64 7.77
CA SER A 31 4.34 47.75 7.72
C SER A 31 3.70 49.11 8.06
N GLY A 32 2.41 49.11 8.41
CA GLY A 32 1.65 50.28 8.87
C GLY A 32 1.55 50.39 10.41
N PRO A 33 1.01 51.50 10.93
CA PRO A 33 0.86 51.74 12.37
C PRO A 33 -0.19 50.85 13.05
N VAL A 34 -0.93 50.05 12.28
CA VAL A 34 -1.93 49.09 12.75
C VAL A 34 -1.54 47.73 12.19
N ALA A 35 -1.34 46.74 13.06
CA ALA A 35 -1.10 45.36 12.63
C ALA A 35 -2.33 44.85 11.88
N GLN A 36 -2.12 44.30 10.69
CA GLN A 36 -3.19 43.63 9.95
C GLN A 36 -3.37 42.24 10.55
N MET A 37 -4.63 41.89 10.84
CA MET A 37 -5.00 40.53 11.25
C MET A 37 -4.67 39.58 10.10
N ILE A 38 -4.14 38.40 10.43
CA ILE A 38 -3.90 37.38 9.41
C ILE A 38 -5.22 36.75 8.96
N GLU A 39 -5.32 36.42 7.68
CA GLU A 39 -6.47 35.77 7.09
C GLU A 39 -6.55 34.27 7.43
N ILE A 40 -7.70 33.65 7.17
CA ILE A 40 -8.02 32.29 7.61
C ILE A 40 -7.10 31.20 7.01
N GLY A 41 -6.49 31.43 5.85
CA GLY A 41 -5.70 30.42 5.14
C GLY A 41 -4.57 29.80 5.95
N VAL A 42 -3.80 30.60 6.70
CA VAL A 42 -2.75 30.09 7.59
C VAL A 42 -3.33 29.26 8.72
N PHE A 43 -4.45 29.69 9.31
CA PHE A 43 -5.14 28.90 10.32
C PHE A 43 -5.59 27.54 9.78
N CYS A 44 -6.13 27.50 8.57
CA CYS A 44 -6.55 26.26 7.93
C CYS A 44 -5.37 25.32 7.66
N HIS A 45 -4.25 25.84 7.16
CA HIS A 45 -3.05 25.06 6.87
C HIS A 45 -2.49 24.40 8.13
N GLU A 46 -2.27 25.19 9.19
CA GLU A 46 -1.73 24.69 10.44
C GLU A 46 -2.70 23.77 11.18
N PHE A 47 -4.01 23.98 11.03
CA PHE A 47 -5.00 23.03 11.51
C PHE A 47 -4.89 21.69 10.78
N GLY A 48 -4.53 21.68 9.50
CA GLY A 48 -4.22 20.46 8.74
C GLY A 48 -3.11 19.62 9.40
N HIS A 49 -2.05 20.26 9.91
CA HIS A 49 -1.00 19.55 10.66
C HIS A 49 -1.50 18.90 11.94
N ILE A 50 -2.43 19.54 12.65
CA ILE A 50 -3.04 18.95 13.85
C ILE A 50 -3.88 17.73 13.52
N LEU A 51 -4.47 17.71 12.33
CA LEU A 51 -5.18 16.54 11.83
C LEU A 51 -4.22 15.44 11.32
N GLY A 52 -2.91 15.68 11.31
CA GLY A 52 -1.89 14.70 10.94
C GLY A 52 -1.37 14.80 9.50
N LEU A 53 -1.70 15.87 8.77
CA LEU A 53 -1.19 16.06 7.41
C LEU A 53 0.21 16.69 7.39
N PRO A 54 1.12 16.24 6.52
CA PRO A 54 2.41 16.89 6.30
C PRO A 54 2.26 18.14 5.42
N ASP A 55 3.32 18.95 5.38
CA ASP A 55 3.51 19.93 4.30
C ASP A 55 3.63 19.20 2.96
N LEU A 56 2.90 19.69 1.94
CA LEU A 56 2.94 19.20 0.56
C LEU A 56 3.51 20.22 -0.43
N TYR A 57 3.92 21.40 0.05
CA TYR A 57 4.95 22.18 -0.64
C TYR A 57 6.32 21.56 -0.37
N ASP A 58 7.27 21.89 -1.21
CA ASP A 58 8.64 21.45 -1.01
C ASP A 58 9.35 22.29 0.05
N THR A 59 9.67 21.63 1.17
CA THR A 59 10.25 22.27 2.35
C THR A 59 11.69 22.73 2.17
N ASP A 60 12.40 22.28 1.12
CA ASP A 60 13.74 22.80 0.81
C ASP A 60 13.72 23.93 -0.23
N TYR A 61 12.52 24.23 -0.77
CA TYR A 61 12.20 25.28 -1.72
C TYR A 61 12.87 25.13 -3.11
N SER A 62 13.25 23.91 -3.51
CA SER A 62 13.69 23.64 -4.89
C SER A 62 12.50 23.64 -5.88
N SER A 63 11.32 23.23 -5.40
CA SER A 63 10.08 23.14 -6.18
C SER A 63 8.87 23.80 -5.49
N ALA A 64 7.69 23.75 -6.12
CA ALA A 64 6.44 24.24 -5.55
C ALA A 64 5.62 23.13 -4.86
N GLY A 65 6.09 21.88 -4.85
CA GLY A 65 5.30 20.71 -4.45
C GLY A 65 3.96 20.67 -5.20
N ILE A 66 2.83 20.52 -4.48
CA ILE A 66 1.49 20.52 -5.10
C ILE A 66 0.95 21.92 -5.47
N GLY A 67 1.72 22.98 -5.22
CA GLY A 67 1.33 24.35 -5.58
C GLY A 67 0.02 24.83 -4.94
N VAL A 68 -0.68 25.71 -5.64
CA VAL A 68 -1.97 26.28 -5.21
C VAL A 68 -3.11 25.28 -5.27
N TRP A 69 -2.91 24.08 -5.83
CA TRP A 69 -3.96 23.09 -6.01
C TRP A 69 -4.40 22.41 -4.71
N GLY A 70 -3.65 22.55 -3.62
CA GLY A 70 -4.03 22.01 -2.32
C GLY A 70 -3.63 22.91 -1.15
N LEU A 71 -4.49 22.92 -0.12
CA LEU A 71 -4.27 23.68 1.12
C LEU A 71 -2.92 23.43 1.79
N MET A 72 -2.46 22.17 1.80
CA MET A 72 -1.17 21.77 2.39
C MET A 72 0.04 22.14 1.52
N GLY A 73 -0.18 22.66 0.31
CA GLY A 73 0.83 23.31 -0.53
C GLY A 73 0.77 24.83 -0.38
N ALA A 74 0.75 25.54 -1.50
CA ALA A 74 0.60 27.00 -1.54
C ALA A 74 -0.86 27.47 -1.43
N GLY A 75 -1.83 26.55 -1.43
CA GLY A 75 -3.27 26.84 -1.41
C GLY A 75 -3.76 27.64 -0.19
N ALA A 76 -3.00 27.69 0.89
CA ALA A 76 -3.24 28.55 2.05
C ALA A 76 -3.27 30.06 1.70
N TRP A 77 -2.66 30.46 0.57
CA TRP A 77 -2.69 31.82 0.05
C TRP A 77 -3.79 32.05 -1.00
N GLY A 78 -4.69 31.09 -1.17
CA GLY A 78 -5.70 31.06 -2.24
C GLY A 78 -5.16 30.54 -3.56
N GLY A 79 -6.07 30.26 -4.51
CA GLY A 79 -5.74 29.67 -5.81
C GLY A 79 -4.85 30.55 -6.71
N ASP A 80 -4.71 31.85 -6.38
CA ASP A 80 -3.88 32.81 -7.09
C ASP A 80 -2.74 33.38 -6.22
N GLY A 81 -2.57 32.84 -5.00
CA GLY A 81 -1.58 33.28 -4.02
C GLY A 81 -1.84 34.67 -3.42
N ARG A 82 -3.05 35.23 -3.58
CA ARG A 82 -3.39 36.59 -3.14
C ARG A 82 -4.64 36.70 -2.29
N HIS A 83 -5.41 35.62 -2.17
CA HIS A 83 -6.68 35.59 -1.44
C HIS A 83 -6.64 34.56 -0.30
N PRO A 84 -5.79 34.75 0.72
CA PRO A 84 -5.71 33.85 1.87
C PRO A 84 -7.00 33.81 2.71
N GLU A 85 -7.96 34.73 2.48
CA GLU A 85 -9.31 34.64 3.02
C GLU A 85 -10.19 33.59 2.32
N ARG A 86 -9.73 33.08 1.17
CA ARG A 86 -10.31 31.97 0.39
C ARG A 86 -9.23 30.95 0.05
N PRO A 87 -8.69 30.23 1.05
CA PRO A 87 -7.73 29.18 0.79
C PRO A 87 -8.36 28.06 -0.03
N THR A 88 -7.58 27.40 -0.88
CA THR A 88 -8.09 26.31 -1.72
C THR A 88 -8.48 25.09 -0.89
N MET A 89 -9.28 24.20 -1.48
CA MET A 89 -9.57 22.92 -0.85
C MET A 89 -8.31 22.09 -0.59
N MET A 90 -8.41 21.12 0.32
CA MET A 90 -7.44 20.03 0.47
C MET A 90 -7.44 19.15 -0.79
N SER A 91 -6.26 18.64 -1.19
CA SER A 91 -6.11 17.69 -2.30
C SER A 91 -6.90 16.39 -2.05
N ALA A 92 -7.18 15.62 -3.11
CA ALA A 92 -7.77 14.28 -2.99
C ALA A 92 -7.04 13.41 -1.95
N TRP A 93 -5.70 13.38 -2.00
CA TRP A 93 -4.88 12.64 -1.05
C TRP A 93 -5.08 13.11 0.39
N SER A 94 -5.04 14.42 0.63
CA SER A 94 -5.23 14.98 1.99
C SER A 94 -6.60 14.59 2.56
N ARG A 95 -7.66 14.65 1.73
CA ARG A 95 -9.02 14.27 2.15
C ARG A 95 -9.16 12.77 2.39
N GLU A 96 -8.43 11.94 1.63
CA GLU A 96 -8.34 10.50 1.86
C GLU A 96 -7.65 10.20 3.20
N GLN A 97 -6.49 10.80 3.48
CA GLN A 97 -5.75 10.57 4.73
C GLN A 97 -6.56 10.94 5.97
N LEU A 98 -7.39 11.98 5.87
CA LEU A 98 -8.30 12.40 6.93
C LEU A 98 -9.60 11.58 7.03
N GLY A 99 -9.83 10.66 6.09
CA GLY A 99 -11.06 9.87 6.00
C GLY A 99 -12.30 10.69 5.64
N TRP A 100 -12.12 11.88 5.05
CA TRP A 100 -13.23 12.75 4.60
C TRP A 100 -13.83 12.28 3.27
N VAL A 101 -13.05 11.52 2.50
CA VAL A 101 -13.51 10.81 1.31
C VAL A 101 -12.93 9.40 1.35
N VAL A 102 -13.71 8.44 0.83
CA VAL A 102 -13.24 7.07 0.58
C VAL A 102 -13.12 6.93 -0.94
N PRO A 103 -11.91 6.80 -1.50
CA PRO A 103 -11.76 6.67 -2.94
C PRO A 103 -12.44 5.42 -3.50
N GLU A 104 -13.06 5.59 -4.66
CA GLU A 104 -13.61 4.49 -5.45
C GLU A 104 -12.47 3.84 -6.23
N GLU A 105 -12.11 2.61 -5.86
CA GLU A 105 -11.01 1.89 -6.51
C GLU A 105 -11.45 1.26 -7.83
N ILE A 106 -10.68 1.51 -8.88
CA ILE A 106 -10.84 0.88 -10.19
C ILE A 106 -10.05 -0.42 -10.21
N THR A 107 -10.73 -1.53 -10.43
CA THR A 107 -10.14 -2.87 -10.56
C THR A 107 -10.31 -3.42 -11.97
N GLU A 108 -9.53 -4.43 -12.36
CA GLU A 108 -9.72 -5.15 -13.63
C GLU A 108 -11.20 -5.50 -13.87
N GLY A 109 -11.67 -5.25 -15.10
CA GLY A 109 -13.06 -5.44 -15.49
C GLY A 109 -14.00 -4.26 -15.16
N SER A 110 -13.51 -3.19 -14.53
CA SER A 110 -14.18 -1.89 -14.52
C SER A 110 -14.50 -1.46 -15.95
N SER A 111 -15.76 -1.09 -16.22
CA SER A 111 -16.24 -0.96 -17.60
C SER A 111 -15.47 0.09 -18.39
N LEU A 112 -15.28 -0.14 -19.70
CA LEU A 112 -14.81 0.87 -20.67
C LEU A 112 -15.81 2.04 -20.89
N LEU A 113 -16.76 2.24 -19.97
CA LEU A 113 -17.68 3.36 -20.04
C LEU A 113 -17.03 4.60 -19.43
N PRO A 114 -17.35 5.79 -19.93
CA PRO A 114 -16.90 7.04 -19.31
C PRO A 114 -17.40 7.16 -17.86
N GLU A 115 -16.47 7.37 -16.95
CA GLU A 115 -16.69 7.76 -15.56
C GLU A 115 -16.97 9.26 -15.50
N THR A 116 -17.90 9.69 -14.64
CA THR A 116 -18.20 11.13 -14.44
C THR A 116 -17.68 11.65 -13.11
N PHE A 117 -17.13 12.85 -13.14
CA PHE A 117 -16.51 13.51 -12.00
C PHE A 117 -17.25 14.83 -11.75
N PRO A 118 -18.17 14.89 -10.78
CA PRO A 118 -18.76 16.15 -10.36
C PRO A 118 -17.72 17.06 -9.71
N ALA A 119 -17.99 18.37 -9.66
CA ALA A 119 -17.13 19.31 -8.95
C ALA A 119 -16.96 18.90 -7.47
N ALA A 120 -15.71 18.84 -7.01
CA ALA A 120 -15.37 18.40 -5.66
C ALA A 120 -16.05 19.23 -4.55
N GLU A 121 -16.29 20.52 -4.79
CA GLU A 121 -16.98 21.44 -3.87
C GLU A 121 -18.49 21.12 -3.74
N VAL A 122 -19.09 20.45 -4.73
CA VAL A 122 -20.53 20.13 -4.76
C VAL A 122 -20.78 18.69 -4.31
N ALA A 123 -20.06 17.74 -4.88
CA ALA A 123 -20.16 16.32 -4.56
C ALA A 123 -18.76 15.71 -4.66
N PRO A 124 -18.02 15.60 -3.55
CA PRO A 124 -16.64 15.12 -3.58
C PRO A 124 -16.60 13.64 -3.98
N ARG A 125 -16.11 13.38 -5.20
CA ARG A 125 -15.79 12.05 -5.71
C ARG A 125 -14.30 11.97 -5.97
N VAL A 126 -13.67 10.91 -5.49
CA VAL A 126 -12.26 10.58 -5.77
C VAL A 126 -12.21 9.16 -6.29
N VAL A 127 -11.56 8.97 -7.43
CA VAL A 127 -11.31 7.64 -8.01
C VAL A 127 -9.85 7.28 -7.77
N ARG A 128 -9.58 6.05 -7.35
CA ARG A 128 -8.23 5.51 -7.16
C ARG A 128 -7.91 4.50 -8.25
N ILE A 129 -6.74 4.63 -8.86
CA ILE A 129 -6.20 3.64 -9.81
C ILE A 129 -4.91 3.06 -9.24
N PRO A 130 -4.91 1.81 -8.74
CA PRO A 130 -3.74 1.23 -8.08
C PRO A 130 -2.65 0.81 -9.10
N ILE A 131 -1.40 1.16 -8.80
CA ILE A 131 -0.20 0.54 -9.43
C ILE A 131 0.32 -0.57 -8.50
N SER A 132 0.38 -0.26 -7.19
CA SER A 132 0.73 -1.17 -6.12
C SER A 132 0.02 -0.74 -4.81
N PRO A 133 0.16 -1.48 -3.70
CA PRO A 133 -0.40 -1.03 -2.41
C PRO A 133 0.16 0.31 -1.90
N VAL A 134 1.29 0.76 -2.44
CA VAL A 134 1.99 1.96 -1.98
C VAL A 134 2.10 3.07 -3.03
N GLU A 135 1.78 2.77 -4.29
CA GLU A 135 1.90 3.68 -5.44
C GLU A 135 0.61 3.62 -6.28
N TYR A 136 -0.01 4.77 -6.54
CA TYR A 136 -1.34 4.83 -7.17
C TYR A 136 -1.66 6.23 -7.67
N PHE A 137 -2.66 6.32 -8.54
CA PHE A 137 -3.25 7.60 -8.96
C PHE A 137 -4.56 7.90 -8.21
N LEU A 138 -4.80 9.18 -7.89
CA LEU A 138 -6.10 9.68 -7.44
C LEU A 138 -6.63 10.72 -8.43
N LEU A 139 -7.89 10.59 -8.83
CA LEU A 139 -8.56 11.48 -9.79
C LEU A 139 -9.66 12.27 -9.08
N GLU A 140 -9.69 13.57 -9.29
CA GLU A 140 -10.77 14.46 -8.81
C GLU A 140 -11.04 15.60 -9.80
N ASN A 141 -12.28 16.09 -9.86
CA ASN A 141 -12.62 17.27 -10.66
C ASN A 141 -12.68 18.52 -9.76
N ARG A 142 -11.85 19.52 -10.08
CA ARG A 142 -11.78 20.81 -9.38
C ARG A 142 -12.34 21.91 -10.28
N GLN A 143 -13.16 22.79 -9.70
CA GLN A 143 -13.86 23.85 -10.41
C GLN A 143 -13.71 25.17 -9.65
N GLN A 144 -13.75 26.30 -10.37
CA GLN A 144 -13.60 27.66 -9.80
C GLN A 144 -14.87 28.11 -9.07
N ILE A 145 -15.25 27.39 -8.02
CA ILE A 145 -16.43 27.65 -7.20
C ILE A 145 -16.09 27.51 -5.71
N GLY A 146 -16.85 28.20 -4.86
CA GLY A 146 -16.67 28.12 -3.41
C GLY A 146 -15.28 28.58 -2.96
N PHE A 147 -14.56 27.72 -2.22
CA PHE A 147 -13.18 28.01 -1.79
C PHE A 147 -12.15 27.94 -2.92
N ASP A 148 -12.48 27.28 -4.02
CA ASP A 148 -11.61 27.13 -5.19
C ASP A 148 -11.84 28.22 -6.26
N GLU A 149 -12.65 29.25 -5.96
CA GLU A 149 -12.99 30.36 -6.88
C GLU A 149 -11.78 30.98 -7.60
N TYR A 150 -10.62 31.01 -6.95
CA TYR A 150 -9.39 31.60 -7.47
C TYR A 150 -8.39 30.61 -8.05
N LEU A 151 -8.71 29.31 -8.16
CA LEU A 151 -7.82 28.35 -8.84
C LEU A 151 -7.50 28.84 -10.26
N PRO A 152 -6.29 28.58 -10.78
CA PRO A 152 -5.90 29.13 -12.07
C PRO A 152 -6.63 28.45 -13.24
N GLY A 153 -7.13 27.22 -13.04
CA GLY A 153 -7.90 26.46 -14.02
C GLY A 153 -8.94 25.56 -13.36
N ALA A 154 -9.73 24.89 -14.20
CA ALA A 154 -10.75 23.94 -13.80
C ALA A 154 -10.64 22.69 -14.67
N GLY A 155 -10.89 21.52 -14.10
CA GLY A 155 -10.78 20.25 -14.79
C GLY A 155 -10.44 19.08 -13.85
N LEU A 156 -10.05 17.98 -14.46
CA LEU A 156 -9.62 16.77 -13.77
C LEU A 156 -8.16 16.91 -13.34
N LEU A 157 -7.91 16.83 -12.04
CA LEU A 157 -6.57 16.65 -11.49
C LEU A 157 -6.28 15.16 -11.36
N ILE A 158 -5.07 14.76 -11.76
CA ILE A 158 -4.55 13.41 -11.58
C ILE A 158 -3.37 13.54 -10.62
N TRP A 159 -3.52 12.96 -9.42
CA TRP A 159 -2.47 12.97 -8.39
C TRP A 159 -1.72 11.65 -8.42
N HIS A 160 -0.39 11.68 -8.50
CA HIS A 160 0.46 10.49 -8.42
C HIS A 160 1.01 10.36 -7.01
N ILE A 161 0.62 9.29 -6.32
CA ILE A 161 0.93 9.09 -4.91
C ILE A 161 1.99 8.00 -4.77
N ASP A 162 2.98 8.25 -3.92
CA ASP A 162 3.89 7.22 -3.43
C ASP A 162 4.09 7.30 -1.91
N SER A 163 3.38 6.43 -1.20
CA SER A 163 3.40 6.34 0.26
C SER A 163 4.71 5.80 0.86
N ARG A 164 5.70 5.40 0.04
CA ARG A 164 7.07 5.13 0.52
C ARG A 164 7.79 6.40 0.89
N GLN A 165 7.42 7.52 0.27
CA GLN A 165 7.97 8.84 0.55
C GLN A 165 7.40 9.40 1.85
N ARG A 166 8.14 10.29 2.49
CA ARG A 166 7.74 10.93 3.75
C ARG A 166 7.29 12.37 3.60
N SER A 167 7.61 12.99 2.46
CA SER A 167 7.44 14.41 2.18
C SER A 167 7.47 14.65 0.66
N ASN A 168 7.21 15.89 0.25
CA ASN A 168 7.33 16.37 -1.13
C ASN A 168 8.68 17.05 -1.42
N SER A 169 9.74 16.70 -0.68
CA SER A 169 11.06 17.34 -0.80
C SER A 169 12.00 16.67 -1.80
N ASP A 170 11.50 15.69 -2.56
CA ASP A 170 12.20 15.10 -3.70
C ASP A 170 11.33 15.41 -4.92
N GLU A 171 11.70 16.43 -5.70
CA GLU A 171 10.88 16.91 -6.82
C GLU A 171 10.77 15.90 -7.99
N ASP A 172 11.66 14.90 -8.03
CA ASP A 172 11.63 13.80 -8.99
C ASP A 172 10.82 12.60 -8.47
N HIS A 173 10.61 12.50 -7.15
CA HIS A 173 9.86 11.40 -6.52
C HIS A 173 9.13 11.84 -5.23
N PRO A 174 8.11 12.71 -5.32
CA PRO A 174 7.39 13.24 -4.16
C PRO A 174 6.38 12.23 -3.58
N LEU A 175 5.93 12.47 -2.34
CA LEU A 175 4.81 11.75 -1.72
C LEU A 175 3.50 11.95 -2.48
N VAL A 176 3.23 13.18 -2.91
CA VAL A 176 2.07 13.58 -3.71
C VAL A 176 2.53 14.47 -4.85
N ASP A 177 2.42 14.00 -6.08
CA ASP A 177 2.63 14.82 -7.28
C ASP A 177 1.32 15.18 -7.96
N LEU A 178 1.28 16.34 -8.62
CA LEU A 178 0.23 16.66 -9.57
C LEU A 178 0.77 16.41 -10.98
N GLU A 179 0.16 15.48 -11.71
CA GLU A 179 0.47 15.23 -13.11
C GLU A 179 -0.10 16.38 -13.96
N GLN A 180 0.71 17.41 -14.19
CA GLN A 180 0.32 18.62 -14.93
C GLN A 180 0.02 18.28 -16.39
N ALA A 181 -1.21 18.51 -16.85
CA ALA A 181 -1.71 18.05 -18.16
C ALA A 181 -0.95 18.58 -19.38
N ASP A 182 -0.26 19.71 -19.27
CA ASP A 182 0.62 20.23 -20.32
C ASP A 182 2.02 19.59 -20.38
N GLY A 183 2.37 18.80 -19.37
CA GLY A 183 3.63 18.08 -19.25
C GLY A 183 4.84 18.99 -19.05
N TYR A 184 4.65 20.23 -18.58
CA TYR A 184 5.73 21.19 -18.37
C TYR A 184 6.44 21.06 -17.03
N ARG A 185 5.78 20.45 -16.05
CA ARG A 185 6.33 20.20 -14.72
C ARG A 185 6.82 21.49 -14.05
N GLU A 186 6.16 22.64 -14.25
CA GLU A 186 6.56 23.89 -13.59
C GLU A 186 6.51 23.82 -12.07
N LEU A 187 5.59 23.03 -11.51
CA LEU A 187 5.52 22.81 -10.07
C LEU A 187 6.80 22.14 -9.59
N ASN A 188 7.16 20.98 -10.15
CA ASN A 188 8.39 20.26 -9.80
C ASN A 188 9.66 21.07 -10.11
N ARG A 189 9.63 21.96 -11.10
CA ARG A 189 10.78 22.81 -11.49
C ARG A 189 10.86 24.15 -10.74
N GLY A 190 9.95 24.41 -9.81
CA GLY A 190 9.88 25.65 -9.05
C GLY A 190 9.67 26.91 -9.93
N ARG A 191 9.00 26.76 -11.08
CA ARG A 191 8.80 27.85 -12.05
C ARG A 191 7.46 28.55 -11.92
N SER A 192 6.47 27.87 -11.35
CA SER A 192 5.12 28.35 -11.10
C SER A 192 4.57 27.70 -9.84
N SER A 193 3.53 28.28 -9.26
CA SER A 193 2.74 27.64 -8.19
C SER A 193 1.49 26.94 -8.74
N GLY A 194 1.32 26.92 -10.06
CA GLY A 194 0.22 26.29 -10.79
C GLY A 194 -0.41 27.25 -11.79
N ASP A 195 -0.97 26.73 -12.87
CA ASP A 195 -1.60 27.52 -13.93
C ASP A 195 -2.79 26.81 -14.60
N SER A 196 -3.46 27.50 -15.52
CA SER A 196 -4.70 27.03 -16.13
C SER A 196 -4.54 25.76 -16.98
N SER A 197 -3.31 25.36 -17.33
CA SER A 197 -3.05 24.16 -18.13
C SER A 197 -2.63 22.93 -17.32
N ASP A 198 -2.56 23.03 -15.99
CA ASP A 198 -2.31 21.85 -15.14
C ASP A 198 -3.48 20.84 -15.14
N PRO A 199 -4.77 21.24 -15.05
CA PRO A 199 -5.87 20.28 -15.05
C PRO A 199 -6.14 19.72 -16.45
N PHE A 200 -6.56 18.45 -16.53
CA PHE A 200 -7.06 17.88 -17.76
C PHE A 200 -8.51 18.34 -18.05
N PRO A 201 -8.86 18.70 -19.30
CA PRO A 201 -7.99 18.73 -20.47
C PRO A 201 -7.24 20.06 -20.63
N GLY A 202 -5.94 20.08 -20.32
CA GLY A 202 -5.09 21.27 -20.33
C GLY A 202 -4.40 21.48 -21.67
N THR A 203 -4.18 22.73 -22.10
CA THR A 203 -3.66 23.03 -23.45
C THR A 203 -2.18 23.41 -23.51
N GLY A 204 -1.52 23.79 -22.42
CA GLY A 204 -0.14 24.28 -22.44
C GLY A 204 0.10 25.30 -23.57
N SER A 205 1.17 25.12 -24.37
CA SER A 205 1.38 25.86 -25.64
C SER A 205 0.74 25.18 -26.87
N SER A 206 0.11 24.02 -26.68
CA SER A 206 -0.62 23.32 -27.72
C SER A 206 -1.95 24.02 -27.99
N THR A 207 -2.39 23.98 -29.25
CA THR A 207 -3.75 24.41 -29.62
C THR A 207 -4.79 23.30 -29.38
N THR A 208 -4.34 22.10 -29.07
CA THR A 208 -5.18 20.92 -28.83
C THR A 208 -5.09 20.56 -27.34
N PRO A 209 -6.23 20.48 -26.63
CA PRO A 209 -6.25 20.05 -25.23
C PRO A 209 -5.68 18.65 -25.08
N ASN A 210 -4.89 18.43 -24.04
CA ASN A 210 -4.46 17.09 -23.65
C ASN A 210 -5.63 16.38 -22.98
N THR A 211 -6.20 15.39 -23.66
CA THR A 211 -7.34 14.61 -23.17
C THR A 211 -6.95 13.18 -22.81
N ARG A 212 -5.64 12.89 -22.64
CA ARG A 212 -5.12 11.54 -22.46
C ARG A 212 -3.95 11.51 -21.47
N PHE A 213 -3.96 10.51 -20.59
CA PHE A 213 -2.92 10.18 -19.64
C PHE A 213 -2.66 8.67 -19.66
N ASP A 214 -1.51 8.25 -20.16
CA ASP A 214 -1.08 6.86 -20.37
C ASP A 214 0.45 6.75 -20.47
N GLY A 215 1.02 5.57 -20.63
CA GLY A 215 2.47 5.37 -20.68
C GLY A 215 3.19 6.10 -21.83
N ASP A 216 2.50 6.38 -22.95
CA ASP A 216 3.06 7.10 -24.10
C ASP A 216 2.82 8.62 -24.06
N SER A 217 2.03 9.13 -23.09
CA SER A 217 1.71 10.55 -23.00
C SER A 217 2.75 11.34 -22.19
N ASN A 218 2.64 12.67 -22.24
CA ASN A 218 3.37 13.58 -21.34
C ASN A 218 2.37 14.51 -20.67
N PRO A 219 2.11 14.38 -19.35
CA PRO A 219 2.76 13.44 -18.41
C PRO A 219 2.38 11.97 -18.69
N SER A 220 3.22 11.03 -18.25
CA SER A 220 3.04 9.59 -18.48
C SER A 220 2.42 8.90 -17.27
N SER A 221 1.65 7.82 -17.48
CA SER A 221 1.15 6.97 -16.39
C SER A 221 2.15 5.91 -15.89
N ASP A 222 3.39 5.96 -16.35
CA ASP A 222 4.47 5.09 -15.87
C ASP A 222 4.69 5.27 -14.36
N SER A 223 5.04 4.16 -13.70
CA SER A 223 5.45 4.18 -12.28
C SER A 223 6.74 4.97 -12.08
N TYR A 224 7.01 5.40 -10.85
CA TYR A 224 8.29 5.98 -10.45
C TYR A 224 9.49 5.06 -10.66
N ALA A 225 9.26 3.74 -10.79
CA ALA A 225 10.30 2.78 -11.19
C ALA A 225 10.62 2.82 -12.70
N GLY A 226 9.90 3.63 -13.48
CA GLY A 226 10.00 3.70 -14.95
C GLY A 226 9.39 2.50 -15.65
N LEU A 227 8.43 1.81 -15.01
CA LEU A 227 7.70 0.68 -15.59
C LEU A 227 6.35 1.15 -16.10
N ASP A 228 5.99 0.69 -17.30
CA ASP A 228 4.65 0.83 -17.88
C ASP A 228 3.63 0.15 -16.98
N THR A 229 2.61 0.90 -16.60
CA THR A 229 1.55 0.46 -15.68
C THR A 229 0.35 -0.12 -16.42
N GLY A 230 0.25 0.05 -17.74
CA GLY A 230 -0.93 -0.27 -18.53
C GLY A 230 -2.14 0.62 -18.23
N ILE A 231 -1.98 1.65 -17.38
CA ILE A 231 -3.07 2.55 -16.99
C ILE A 231 -3.28 3.56 -18.10
N THR A 232 -4.53 3.71 -18.56
CA THR A 232 -4.94 4.78 -19.46
C THR A 232 -6.17 5.49 -18.91
N VAL A 233 -6.10 6.82 -18.89
CA VAL A 233 -7.23 7.73 -18.69
C VAL A 233 -7.38 8.56 -19.97
N ALA A 234 -8.44 8.31 -20.72
CA ALA A 234 -8.66 8.88 -22.05
C ALA A 234 -10.01 9.60 -22.16
N ASP A 235 -10.23 10.26 -23.30
CA ASP A 235 -11.47 10.99 -23.60
C ASP A 235 -11.84 12.01 -22.50
N ILE A 236 -10.83 12.59 -21.85
CA ILE A 236 -11.03 13.52 -20.74
C ILE A 236 -11.64 14.81 -21.27
N GLY A 237 -12.81 15.17 -20.79
CA GLY A 237 -13.50 16.36 -21.26
C GLY A 237 -14.72 16.74 -20.46
N PHE A 238 -15.18 17.97 -20.63
CA PHE A 238 -16.37 18.48 -19.96
C PHE A 238 -17.65 17.88 -20.56
N THR A 239 -18.52 17.34 -19.72
CA THR A 239 -19.89 16.89 -20.08
C THR A 239 -20.97 17.89 -19.71
N GLY A 240 -20.61 18.93 -18.94
CA GLY A 240 -21.45 20.05 -18.54
C GLY A 240 -20.61 21.24 -18.08
N GLU A 241 -21.21 22.23 -17.41
CA GLU A 241 -20.48 23.42 -16.96
C GLU A 241 -19.42 23.13 -15.87
N GLN A 242 -19.63 22.08 -15.06
CA GLN A 242 -18.83 21.78 -13.87
C GLN A 242 -18.53 20.28 -13.71
N GLU A 243 -18.82 19.47 -14.75
CA GLU A 243 -18.65 18.03 -14.73
C GLU A 243 -17.66 17.60 -15.81
N ILE A 244 -16.74 16.71 -15.45
CA ILE A 244 -15.80 16.06 -16.37
C ILE A 244 -16.22 14.60 -16.56
N SER A 245 -16.04 14.06 -17.76
CA SER A 245 -15.99 12.63 -17.99
C SER A 245 -14.60 12.17 -18.41
N ALA A 246 -14.23 10.94 -18.08
CA ALA A 246 -13.05 10.27 -18.61
C ALA A 246 -13.29 8.75 -18.73
N THR A 247 -12.71 8.13 -19.76
CA THR A 247 -12.68 6.67 -19.91
C THR A 247 -11.43 6.13 -19.24
N ILE A 248 -11.59 5.22 -18.28
CA ILE A 248 -10.46 4.58 -17.59
C ILE A 248 -10.32 3.14 -18.08
N SER A 249 -9.12 2.74 -18.47
CA SER A 249 -8.81 1.36 -18.85
C SER A 249 -7.49 0.91 -18.25
N LEU A 250 -7.45 -0.35 -17.84
CA LEU A 250 -6.29 -1.01 -17.27
C LEU A 250 -5.87 -2.15 -18.21
N ASP A 251 -4.75 -1.98 -18.90
CA ASP A 251 -4.09 -3.04 -19.67
C ASP A 251 -3.03 -3.72 -18.78
N LEU A 252 -3.50 -4.29 -17.67
CA LEU A 252 -2.63 -4.91 -16.68
C LEU A 252 -2.07 -6.24 -17.22
N PRO A 253 -0.80 -6.58 -16.92
CA PRO A 253 -0.25 -7.87 -17.28
C PRO A 253 -0.99 -9.01 -16.54
N GLU A 254 -1.75 -9.81 -17.28
CA GLU A 254 -2.47 -10.97 -16.74
C GLU A 254 -1.48 -12.06 -16.32
N VAL A 255 -1.46 -12.40 -15.03
CA VAL A 255 -0.74 -13.57 -14.51
C VAL A 255 -1.74 -14.68 -14.28
N SER A 256 -1.65 -15.74 -15.08
CA SER A 256 -2.45 -16.94 -14.90
C SER A 256 -1.59 -18.09 -14.39
N TYR A 257 -2.18 -18.98 -13.60
CA TYR A 257 -1.52 -20.16 -13.08
C TYR A 257 -2.44 -21.37 -13.14
N ALA A 258 -1.90 -22.50 -13.57
CA ALA A 258 -2.66 -23.74 -13.71
C ALA A 258 -1.85 -24.95 -13.19
N PRO A 259 -2.43 -25.81 -12.35
CA PRO A 259 -3.73 -25.67 -11.67
C PRO A 259 -3.66 -24.70 -10.47
N GLU A 260 -4.79 -24.05 -10.11
CA GLU A 260 -4.91 -23.18 -8.92
C GLU A 260 -4.66 -23.91 -7.59
N ARG A 261 -4.82 -25.24 -7.60
CA ARG A 261 -4.62 -26.11 -6.44
C ARG A 261 -4.04 -27.44 -6.89
N LEU A 262 -2.98 -27.87 -6.25
CA LEU A 262 -2.29 -29.11 -6.55
C LEU A 262 -2.33 -30.03 -5.33
N GLU A 263 -3.08 -31.13 -5.45
CA GLU A 263 -3.19 -32.17 -4.42
C GLU A 263 -2.69 -33.50 -5.01
N ALA A 264 -1.85 -34.20 -4.24
CA ALA A 264 -1.39 -35.54 -4.59
C ALA A 264 -1.40 -36.43 -3.35
N THR A 265 -1.99 -37.62 -3.47
CA THR A 265 -1.90 -38.68 -2.46
C THR A 265 -0.81 -39.66 -2.89
N LEU A 266 0.23 -39.82 -2.07
CA LEU A 266 1.30 -40.78 -2.31
C LEU A 266 1.17 -41.93 -1.30
N LEU A 267 1.29 -43.17 -1.77
CA LEU A 267 1.35 -44.34 -0.90
C LEU A 267 2.81 -44.61 -0.48
N SER A 268 2.97 -45.49 0.51
CA SER A 268 4.31 -45.88 0.99
C SER A 268 5.15 -46.47 -0.13
N GLY A 269 6.27 -45.81 -0.44
CA GLY A 269 7.19 -46.20 -1.52
C GLY A 269 6.96 -45.48 -2.84
N ASP A 270 5.90 -44.69 -2.98
CA ASP A 270 5.64 -43.91 -4.20
C ASP A 270 6.60 -42.72 -4.32
N ARG A 271 6.87 -42.34 -5.57
CA ARG A 271 7.52 -41.08 -5.92
C ARG A 271 6.59 -40.32 -6.85
N GLY A 272 6.20 -39.10 -6.46
CA GLY A 272 5.40 -38.20 -7.28
C GLY A 272 6.14 -36.91 -7.59
N SER A 273 5.80 -36.29 -8.72
CA SER A 273 6.14 -34.92 -9.05
C SER A 273 4.86 -34.18 -9.43
N ALA A 274 4.85 -32.89 -9.16
CA ALA A 274 3.75 -31.98 -9.41
C ALA A 274 4.34 -30.70 -10.02
N GLU A 275 3.77 -30.23 -11.12
CA GLU A 275 4.22 -29.03 -11.82
C GLU A 275 3.08 -28.02 -11.80
N ILE A 276 3.40 -26.77 -11.46
CA ILE A 276 2.53 -25.61 -11.65
C ILE A 276 3.12 -24.84 -12.82
N GLU A 277 2.30 -24.58 -13.83
CA GLU A 277 2.64 -23.68 -14.92
C GLU A 277 2.14 -22.29 -14.56
N ILE A 278 3.03 -21.29 -14.71
CA ILE A 278 2.73 -19.88 -14.47
C ILE A 278 3.07 -19.14 -15.74
N ASP A 279 2.06 -18.58 -16.36
CA ASP A 279 2.18 -17.84 -17.61
C ASP A 279 2.08 -16.34 -17.32
N ASN A 280 3.10 -15.59 -17.72
CA ASN A 280 2.98 -14.14 -17.87
C ASN A 280 2.40 -13.88 -19.27
N LEU A 281 1.15 -13.43 -19.32
CA LEU A 281 0.47 -13.12 -20.58
C LEU A 281 0.62 -11.63 -20.97
N GLY A 282 1.30 -10.83 -20.14
CA GLY A 282 1.47 -9.39 -20.31
C GLY A 282 2.85 -8.94 -20.84
N PRO A 283 3.01 -7.63 -21.11
CA PRO A 283 4.16 -7.11 -21.84
C PRO A 283 5.49 -7.06 -21.07
N VAL A 284 5.51 -6.99 -19.73
CA VAL A 284 6.77 -6.95 -18.94
C VAL A 284 6.58 -7.46 -17.50
N ALA A 285 7.36 -8.45 -17.07
CA ALA A 285 7.93 -8.55 -15.71
C ALA A 285 8.92 -9.74 -15.59
N ASP A 286 10.06 -9.50 -14.91
CA ASP A 286 10.90 -10.56 -14.35
C ASP A 286 10.11 -11.31 -13.26
N LEU A 287 9.78 -12.57 -13.53
CA LEU A 287 9.10 -13.44 -12.57
C LEU A 287 10.09 -13.85 -11.46
N VAL A 288 9.95 -13.27 -10.25
CA VAL A 288 10.73 -13.66 -9.07
C VAL A 288 9.88 -14.54 -8.16
N PHE A 289 10.33 -15.78 -7.94
CA PHE A 289 9.64 -16.75 -7.08
C PHE A 289 10.42 -17.10 -5.83
N SER A 290 9.72 -17.29 -4.71
CA SER A 290 10.25 -17.93 -3.51
C SER A 290 9.21 -18.87 -2.91
N ILE A 291 9.60 -20.11 -2.59
CA ILE A 291 8.76 -21.05 -1.85
C ILE A 291 8.90 -20.71 -0.36
N LEU A 292 7.88 -20.04 0.21
CA LEU A 292 7.92 -19.56 1.60
C LEU A 292 7.84 -20.68 2.65
N SER A 293 7.24 -21.84 2.35
CA SER A 293 7.29 -23.02 3.22
C SER A 293 6.79 -24.30 2.53
N TYR A 294 7.29 -25.46 2.96
CA TYR A 294 6.75 -26.79 2.67
C TYR A 294 6.54 -27.53 4.00
N VAL A 295 5.29 -27.90 4.31
CA VAL A 295 4.95 -28.67 5.51
C VAL A 295 4.28 -29.97 5.07
N PRO A 296 5.00 -31.11 5.05
CA PRO A 296 4.37 -32.39 4.80
C PRO A 296 3.45 -32.73 5.97
N ARG A 297 2.19 -33.07 5.67
CA ARG A 297 1.26 -33.64 6.65
C ARG A 297 1.14 -35.13 6.35
N PHE A 298 1.55 -35.96 7.29
CA PHE A 298 1.30 -37.39 7.27
C PHE A 298 -0.01 -37.62 8.05
N SER A 299 -0.98 -38.29 7.44
CA SER A 299 -2.21 -38.73 8.11
C SER A 299 -2.05 -40.19 8.52
N ASP A 300 -2.01 -40.44 9.82
CA ASP A 300 -1.85 -41.78 10.40
C ASP A 300 -3.20 -42.55 10.45
N GLU A 301 -4.06 -42.41 9.43
CA GLU A 301 -5.46 -42.88 9.49
C GLU A 301 -5.66 -44.37 9.16
N GLU A 302 -4.61 -45.14 8.84
CA GLU A 302 -4.76 -46.57 8.59
C GLU A 302 -4.40 -47.39 9.84
N GLU A 303 -5.42 -47.81 10.60
CA GLU A 303 -5.27 -48.81 11.67
C GLU A 303 -4.74 -50.10 11.05
N VAL A 304 -3.44 -50.38 11.24
CA VAL A 304 -2.83 -51.64 10.83
C VAL A 304 -3.44 -52.76 11.72
N PRO A 305 -4.14 -53.76 11.16
CA PRO A 305 -4.73 -54.82 11.96
C PRO A 305 -3.60 -55.64 12.61
N PHE A 306 -3.57 -55.66 13.94
CA PHE A 306 -2.66 -56.49 14.72
C PHE A 306 -3.42 -57.66 15.35
N THR A 307 -2.73 -58.80 15.50
CA THR A 307 -3.22 -59.93 16.31
C THR A 307 -2.29 -60.06 17.50
N PHE A 308 -2.84 -60.13 18.71
CA PHE A 308 -2.03 -60.39 19.90
C PHE A 308 -1.58 -61.86 19.89
N GLU A 309 -0.27 -62.10 19.86
CA GLU A 309 0.28 -63.45 20.05
C GLU A 309 0.74 -63.61 21.49
N ASP A 310 0.07 -64.52 22.22
CA ASP A 310 0.47 -64.88 23.58
C ASP A 310 1.68 -65.83 23.52
N ILE A 311 2.81 -65.36 24.03
CA ILE A 311 4.07 -66.12 24.08
C ILE A 311 4.33 -66.74 25.45
N SER A 312 3.36 -66.78 26.36
CA SER A 312 3.56 -67.33 27.72
C SER A 312 3.96 -68.82 27.73
N GLU A 313 3.57 -69.59 26.70
CA GLU A 313 3.92 -71.01 26.55
C GLU A 313 5.14 -71.26 25.64
N THR A 314 5.50 -70.30 24.79
CA THR A 314 6.53 -70.46 23.74
C THR A 314 7.77 -69.58 23.93
N GLY A 315 7.66 -68.51 24.71
CA GLY A 315 8.71 -67.54 24.97
C GLY A 315 9.76 -68.03 25.95
N VAL A 316 10.90 -67.32 25.98
CA VAL A 316 11.97 -67.55 26.95
C VAL A 316 11.78 -66.57 28.12
N PRO A 317 11.57 -67.06 29.36
CA PRO A 317 11.42 -66.19 30.50
C PRO A 317 12.75 -65.53 30.87
N HIS A 318 12.74 -64.21 31.03
CA HIS A 318 13.85 -63.44 31.56
C HIS A 318 13.53 -63.00 33.00
N ALA A 319 14.31 -63.49 33.96
CA ALA A 319 14.20 -63.05 35.35
C ALA A 319 14.95 -61.72 35.51
N LEU A 320 14.21 -60.67 35.85
CA LEU A 320 14.74 -59.34 36.14
C LEU A 320 14.40 -58.96 37.58
N GLY A 321 15.32 -58.30 38.25
CA GLY A 321 15.05 -57.57 39.49
C GLY A 321 14.26 -56.29 39.27
N ASP A 322 13.93 -55.61 40.36
CA ASP A 322 13.31 -54.28 40.31
C ASP A 322 14.24 -53.28 39.60
N ASP A 323 13.69 -52.43 38.74
CA ASP A 323 14.41 -51.47 37.90
C ASP A 323 15.58 -52.04 37.05
N GLU A 324 15.58 -53.35 36.78
CA GLU A 324 16.58 -53.98 35.90
C GLU A 324 16.12 -54.05 34.44
N SER A 325 17.09 -54.08 33.53
CA SER A 325 16.89 -54.36 32.10
C SER A 325 17.63 -55.61 31.67
N THR A 326 17.08 -56.31 30.67
CA THR A 326 17.76 -57.44 30.02
C THR A 326 19.08 -57.00 29.39
N GLY A 327 19.95 -57.97 29.12
CA GLY A 327 20.95 -57.80 28.06
C GLY A 327 20.29 -57.62 26.69
N ALA A 328 21.10 -57.38 25.66
CA ALA A 328 20.60 -57.32 24.29
C ALA A 328 19.95 -58.66 23.90
N ILE A 329 18.71 -58.61 23.47
CA ILE A 329 17.96 -59.74 22.91
C ILE A 329 17.97 -59.58 21.40
N GLU A 330 18.48 -60.59 20.70
CA GLU A 330 18.47 -60.62 19.23
C GLU A 330 17.05 -60.75 18.71
N ILE A 331 16.65 -59.83 17.82
CA ILE A 331 15.32 -59.84 17.17
C ILE A 331 15.28 -60.93 16.07
N GLY A 332 16.45 -61.29 15.52
CA GLY A 332 16.59 -62.31 14.47
C GLY A 332 16.35 -61.78 13.06
N PHE A 333 16.00 -60.51 12.90
CA PHE A 333 15.87 -59.81 11.62
C PHE A 333 16.11 -58.29 11.80
N PRO A 334 16.51 -57.56 10.74
CA PRO A 334 16.69 -56.12 10.83
C PRO A 334 15.34 -55.40 10.94
N PHE A 335 15.04 -54.87 12.12
CA PHE A 335 13.84 -54.10 12.42
C PHE A 335 14.04 -52.61 12.10
N PRO A 336 13.31 -52.03 11.13
CA PRO A 336 13.40 -50.61 10.84
C PRO A 336 12.53 -49.78 11.81
N PHE A 337 13.10 -48.76 12.42
CA PHE A 337 12.38 -47.84 13.32
C PHE A 337 13.00 -46.43 13.24
N PHE A 338 12.18 -45.42 12.91
CA PHE A 338 12.61 -44.02 12.72
C PHE A 338 13.94 -43.88 11.97
N GLU A 339 13.95 -44.25 10.70
CA GLU A 339 15.10 -44.15 9.77
C GLU A 339 16.35 -44.96 10.14
N ALA A 340 16.37 -45.63 11.30
CA ALA A 340 17.42 -46.52 11.75
C ALA A 340 17.02 -48.00 11.62
N ARG A 341 18.02 -48.89 11.66
CA ARG A 341 17.83 -50.34 11.66
C ARG A 341 18.42 -50.93 12.94
N TYR A 342 17.63 -51.77 13.61
CA TYR A 342 17.99 -52.43 14.84
C TYR A 342 17.87 -53.95 14.68
N ASP A 343 18.86 -54.68 15.17
CA ASP A 343 18.90 -56.14 15.19
C ASP A 343 18.68 -56.71 16.60
N ARG A 344 18.62 -55.83 17.60
CA ARG A 344 18.51 -56.17 19.01
C ARG A 344 17.55 -55.25 19.75
N VAL A 345 16.98 -55.77 20.83
CA VAL A 345 16.09 -55.05 21.73
C VAL A 345 16.47 -55.30 23.19
N PHE A 346 16.08 -54.38 24.06
CA PHE A 346 16.24 -54.48 25.51
C PHE A 346 14.87 -54.33 26.16
N ILE A 347 14.59 -55.14 27.17
CA ILE A 347 13.33 -55.12 27.92
C ILE A 347 13.66 -54.76 29.37
N ASN A 348 12.90 -53.84 29.99
CA ASN A 348 13.01 -53.59 31.42
C ASN A 348 11.94 -54.34 32.23
N SER A 349 12.13 -54.39 33.55
CA SER A 349 11.19 -55.02 34.50
C SER A 349 9.78 -54.42 34.48
N ASN A 350 9.60 -53.23 33.90
CA ASN A 350 8.33 -52.54 33.70
C ASN A 350 7.66 -52.81 32.33
N GLY A 351 8.25 -53.68 31.50
CA GLY A 351 7.69 -54.05 30.19
C GLY A 351 7.99 -53.08 29.05
N MET A 352 8.89 -52.10 29.25
CA MET A 352 9.33 -51.19 28.19
C MET A 352 10.35 -51.86 27.28
N LEU A 353 10.16 -51.72 25.97
CA LEU A 353 11.10 -52.12 24.93
C LEU A 353 11.95 -50.91 24.49
N SER A 354 13.26 -51.09 24.34
CA SER A 354 14.15 -50.07 23.80
C SER A 354 15.18 -50.70 22.85
N PHE A 355 15.67 -49.91 21.90
CA PHE A 355 16.63 -50.38 20.90
C PHE A 355 18.09 -49.97 21.18
N GLU A 356 18.31 -49.20 22.26
CA GLU A 356 19.63 -48.76 22.69
C GLU A 356 19.86 -49.08 24.18
N ARG A 357 21.11 -49.36 24.53
CA ARG A 357 21.50 -49.71 25.90
C ARG A 357 21.46 -48.47 26.78
N GLY A 358 20.39 -48.27 27.56
CA GLY A 358 20.39 -47.16 28.53
C GLY A 358 19.06 -46.68 29.11
N ASN A 359 17.89 -47.09 28.61
CA ASN A 359 16.63 -46.64 29.21
C ASN A 359 16.30 -47.46 30.47
N THR A 360 16.88 -47.03 31.59
CA THR A 360 16.73 -47.61 32.94
C THR A 360 15.91 -46.71 33.88
N THR A 361 15.02 -45.89 33.33
CA THR A 361 13.97 -45.20 34.10
C THR A 361 12.71 -45.06 33.26
#